data_AF-A0A2N5FPU3-F1
#
_entry.id   AF-A0A2N5FPU3-F1
#
_cell.length_a   1.000
_cell.length_b   1.000
_cell.length_c   1.000
_cell.angle_alpha   90.00
_cell.angle_beta   90.00
_cell.angle_gamma   90.00
#
_symmetry.space_group_name_H-M   'P 1'
#
loop_
_entity.id
_entity.type
_entity.pdbx_description
1 polymer ?
#
loop_
_entity_poly.entity_id
_entity_poly.type
_entity_poly.pdbx_seq_one_letter_code
_entity_poly.pdbx_strand_id
1 'polypeptide(L)'
;MPNPISKVFAVILAVLLLFFVPVYQSYQKQDDLAYQVAYQAVTNFVDNVRTKGYITPQMYEDFQRDLSVGSTILYKTDIVHEKKVYSPVYTDPTDPSTFTNEYQVDYDEFYWDQISPFLFDEDSSTPKKDRMYKLSAGDFFTVEIENMTKTKSTMLFDFLTGGLGGNDIVISIPYGGMVLNEDY
;
A
#
# COMPACT_ATOMS: atom_id res chain seq x y z
N MET A 1 -21.99 -45.94 26.95
CA MET A 1 -22.05 -46.17 25.48
C MET A 1 -22.48 -44.87 24.83
N PRO A 2 -21.83 -44.39 23.75
CA PRO A 2 -22.23 -43.14 23.10
C PRO A 2 -23.68 -43.26 22.64
N ASN A 3 -24.51 -42.28 23.01
CA ASN A 3 -25.92 -42.23 22.69
C ASN A 3 -26.08 -42.23 21.15
N PRO A 4 -26.98 -43.00 20.51
CA PRO A 4 -27.10 -43.03 19.05
C PRO A 4 -27.24 -41.64 18.40
N ILE A 5 -27.89 -40.70 19.10
CA ILE A 5 -28.00 -39.29 18.71
C ILE A 5 -26.62 -38.61 18.62
N SER A 6 -25.71 -38.85 19.58
CA SER A 6 -24.38 -38.26 19.55
C SER A 6 -23.53 -38.83 18.41
N LYS A 7 -23.76 -40.08 18.00
CA LYS A 7 -23.10 -40.68 16.84
C LYS A 7 -23.57 -40.05 15.52
N VAL A 8 -24.87 -39.86 15.36
CA VAL A 8 -25.44 -39.19 14.17
C VAL A 8 -24.93 -37.75 14.09
N PHE A 9 -24.93 -37.02 15.21
CA PHE A 9 -24.37 -35.66 15.28
C PHE A 9 -22.87 -35.63 14.92
N ALA A 10 -22.08 -36.55 15.46
CA ALA A 10 -20.64 -36.61 15.16
C ALA A 10 -20.36 -36.90 13.68
N VAL A 11 -21.16 -37.74 13.03
CA VAL A 11 -21.05 -38.02 11.58
C VAL A 11 -21.38 -36.77 10.76
N ILE A 12 -22.45 -36.05 11.10
CA ILE A 12 -22.83 -34.81 10.41
C ILE A 12 -21.73 -33.76 10.58
N LEU A 13 -21.20 -33.60 11.80
CA LEU A 13 -20.11 -32.66 12.07
C LEU A 13 -18.84 -33.04 11.29
N ALA A 14 -18.49 -34.33 11.24
CA ALA A 14 -17.33 -34.81 10.48
C ALA A 14 -17.47 -34.53 8.98
N VAL A 15 -18.65 -34.75 8.41
CA VAL A 15 -18.94 -34.43 7.00
C VAL A 15 -18.83 -32.92 6.77
N LEU A 16 -19.38 -32.10 7.67
CA LEU A 16 -19.27 -30.64 7.57
C LEU A 16 -17.79 -30.20 7.55
N LEU A 17 -16.98 -30.71 8.48
CA LEU A 17 -15.55 -30.39 8.56
C LEU A 17 -14.77 -30.83 7.31
N LEU A 18 -15.12 -31.98 6.71
CA LEU A 18 -14.51 -32.45 5.47
C LEU A 18 -14.72 -31.50 4.29
N PHE A 19 -15.80 -30.71 4.26
CA PHE A 19 -16.00 -29.66 3.26
C PHE A 19 -15.46 -28.31 3.71
N PHE A 20 -15.57 -27.97 4.99
CA PHE A 20 -15.14 -26.68 5.52
C PHE A 20 -13.63 -26.47 5.37
N VAL A 21 -12.82 -27.45 5.80
CA VAL A 21 -11.36 -27.34 5.79
C VAL A 21 -10.79 -27.08 4.37
N PRO A 22 -11.13 -27.84 3.32
CA PRO A 22 -10.58 -27.57 1.99
C PRO A 22 -11.08 -26.24 1.40
N VAL A 23 -12.31 -25.82 1.69
CA VAL A 23 -12.80 -24.50 1.27
C VAL A 23 -12.03 -23.38 1.95
N TYR A 24 -11.81 -23.50 3.27
CA TYR A 24 -11.02 -22.54 4.02
C TYR A 24 -9.58 -22.44 3.50
N GLN A 25 -8.91 -23.57 3.28
CA GLN A 25 -7.55 -23.61 2.70
C GLN A 25 -7.50 -23.00 1.29
N SER A 26 -8.53 -23.23 0.47
CA SER A 26 -8.63 -22.63 -0.86
C SER A 26 -8.76 -21.10 -0.79
N TYR A 27 -9.53 -20.58 0.18
CA TYR A 27 -9.63 -19.13 0.40
C TYR A 27 -8.35 -18.54 0.97
N GLN A 28 -7.66 -19.21 1.90
CA GLN A 28 -6.35 -18.76 2.37
C GLN A 28 -5.37 -18.63 1.20
N LYS A 29 -5.35 -19.61 0.29
CA LYS A 29 -4.51 -19.54 -0.92
C LYS A 29 -4.89 -18.39 -1.85
N GLN A 30 -6.17 -18.06 -1.97
CA GLN A 30 -6.60 -16.87 -2.73
C GLN A 30 -6.11 -15.58 -2.07
N ASP A 31 -6.14 -15.52 -0.74
CA ASP A 31 -5.67 -14.36 0.02
C ASP A 31 -4.13 -14.20 -0.11
N ASP A 32 -3.37 -15.29 -0.05
CA ASP A 32 -1.91 -15.29 -0.28
C ASP A 32 -1.56 -14.78 -1.68
N LEU A 33 -2.31 -15.23 -2.71
CA LEU A 33 -2.15 -14.75 -4.08
C LEU A 33 -2.48 -13.26 -4.19
N ALA A 34 -3.54 -12.80 -3.54
CA ALA A 34 -3.91 -11.39 -3.52
C ALA A 34 -2.81 -10.53 -2.88
N TYR A 35 -2.22 -10.99 -1.76
CA TYR A 35 -1.06 -10.34 -1.14
C TYR A 35 0.12 -10.25 -2.12
N GLN A 36 0.46 -11.34 -2.82
CA GLN A 36 1.59 -11.34 -3.76
C GLN A 36 1.38 -10.40 -4.94
N VAL A 37 0.17 -10.37 -5.51
CA VAL A 37 -0.19 -9.43 -6.59
C VAL A 37 -0.09 -7.99 -6.11
N ALA A 38 -0.64 -7.70 -4.92
CA ALA A 38 -0.57 -6.36 -4.33
C ALA A 38 0.87 -5.93 -4.05
N TYR A 39 1.68 -6.84 -3.50
CA TYR A 39 3.10 -6.61 -3.25
C TYR A 39 3.83 -6.27 -4.54
N GLN A 40 3.64 -7.07 -5.59
CA GLN A 40 4.26 -6.83 -6.89
C GLN A 40 3.81 -5.50 -7.51
N ALA A 41 2.54 -5.15 -7.40
CA ALA A 41 2.02 -3.87 -7.90
C ALA A 41 2.69 -2.68 -7.19
N VAL A 42 2.80 -2.73 -5.85
CA VAL A 42 3.48 -1.70 -5.07
C VAL A 42 4.96 -1.62 -5.41
N THR A 43 5.68 -2.74 -5.44
CA THR A 43 7.12 -2.72 -5.74
C THR A 43 7.39 -2.20 -7.14
N ASN A 44 6.62 -2.64 -8.13
CA ASN A 44 6.77 -2.18 -9.50
C ASN A 44 6.49 -0.69 -9.62
N PHE A 45 5.44 -0.19 -8.96
CA PHE A 45 5.11 1.23 -8.98
C PHE A 45 6.23 2.07 -8.34
N VAL A 46 6.63 1.72 -7.12
CA VAL A 46 7.70 2.41 -6.37
C VAL A 46 9.02 2.37 -7.13
N ASP A 47 9.43 1.21 -7.64
CA ASP A 47 10.70 1.09 -8.37
C ASP A 47 10.67 1.86 -9.70
N ASN A 48 9.52 1.92 -10.38
CA ASN A 48 9.36 2.78 -11.56
C ASN A 48 9.50 4.26 -11.19
N VAL A 49 8.84 4.73 -10.12
CA VAL A 49 8.94 6.11 -9.66
C VAL A 49 10.38 6.44 -9.24
N ARG A 50 11.04 5.57 -8.48
CA ARG A 50 12.42 5.75 -8.03
C ARG A 50 13.41 5.77 -9.18
N THR A 51 13.20 4.94 -10.20
CA THR A 51 14.10 4.85 -11.35
C THR A 51 13.93 6.03 -12.29
N LYS A 52 12.70 6.57 -12.42
CA LYS A 52 12.39 7.66 -13.34
C LYS A 52 12.46 9.06 -12.72
N GLY A 53 12.22 9.19 -11.41
CA GLY A 53 12.14 10.47 -10.72
C GLY A 53 10.85 11.24 -11.00
N TYR A 54 9.77 10.58 -11.42
CA TYR A 54 8.47 11.22 -11.57
C TYR A 54 7.30 10.24 -11.48
N ILE A 55 6.12 10.79 -11.20
CA ILE A 55 4.83 10.09 -11.23
C ILE A 55 3.98 10.74 -12.32
N THR A 56 3.33 9.93 -13.16
CA THR A 56 2.33 10.41 -14.13
C THR A 56 0.93 9.89 -13.77
N PRO A 57 -0.14 10.50 -14.29
CA PRO A 57 -1.50 9.99 -14.08
C PRO A 57 -1.64 8.52 -14.54
N GLN A 58 -1.04 8.18 -15.68
CA GLN A 58 -1.07 6.82 -16.24
C GLN A 58 -0.39 5.82 -15.30
N MET A 59 0.77 6.16 -14.74
CA MET A 59 1.49 5.28 -13.80
C MET A 59 0.65 4.97 -12.56
N TYR A 60 -0.04 5.98 -12.02
CA TYR A 60 -0.91 5.80 -10.86
C TYR A 60 -2.17 4.99 -11.20
N GLU A 61 -2.79 5.25 -12.35
CA GLU A 61 -3.97 4.48 -12.80
C GLU A 61 -3.63 3.02 -13.09
N ASP A 62 -2.47 2.76 -13.68
CA ASP A 62 -1.96 1.41 -13.90
C ASP A 62 -1.70 0.71 -12.56
N PHE A 63 -1.08 1.39 -11.60
CA PHE A 63 -0.88 0.87 -10.25
C PHE A 63 -2.21 0.50 -9.57
N GLN A 64 -3.21 1.40 -9.60
CA GLN A 64 -4.52 1.13 -9.01
C GLN A 64 -5.25 -0.01 -9.72
N ARG A 65 -5.11 -0.11 -11.05
CA ARG A 65 -5.64 -1.24 -11.81
C ARG A 65 -4.96 -2.53 -11.36
N ASP A 66 -3.63 -2.56 -11.28
CA ASP A 66 -2.87 -3.75 -10.92
C ASP A 66 -3.18 -4.24 -9.49
N LEU A 67 -3.42 -3.32 -8.54
CA LEU A 67 -3.93 -3.66 -7.20
C LEU A 67 -5.30 -4.36 -7.22
N SER A 68 -6.17 -3.96 -8.16
CA SER A 68 -7.51 -4.51 -8.30
C SER A 68 -7.56 -5.85 -9.08
N VAL A 69 -6.46 -6.25 -9.72
CA VAL A 69 -6.44 -7.48 -10.54
C VAL A 69 -6.58 -8.71 -9.64
N GLY A 70 -7.60 -9.53 -9.93
CA GLY A 70 -7.77 -10.85 -9.31
C GLY A 70 -8.23 -10.83 -7.85
N SER A 71 -8.47 -9.65 -7.27
CA SER A 71 -8.97 -9.51 -5.90
C SER A 71 -10.21 -8.61 -5.86
N THR A 72 -11.18 -8.95 -5.01
CA THR A 72 -12.29 -8.05 -4.64
C THR A 72 -11.90 -7.18 -3.44
N ILE A 73 -10.62 -7.20 -3.07
CA ILE A 73 -10.12 -6.51 -1.89
C ILE A 73 -9.91 -5.06 -2.25
N LEU A 74 -10.52 -4.16 -1.48
CA LEU A 74 -10.24 -2.74 -1.60
C LEU A 74 -9.04 -2.41 -0.72
N TYR A 75 -8.09 -1.68 -1.29
CA TYR A 75 -6.92 -1.20 -0.58
C TYR A 75 -7.02 0.31 -0.38
N LYS A 76 -6.65 0.75 0.81
CA LYS A 76 -6.26 2.14 1.07
C LYS A 76 -4.81 2.28 0.62
N THR A 77 -4.47 3.35 -0.08
CA THR A 77 -3.11 3.67 -0.48
C THR A 77 -2.67 4.96 0.19
N ASP A 78 -1.56 4.89 0.90
CA ASP A 78 -0.87 6.05 1.47
C ASP A 78 0.45 6.23 0.71
N ILE A 79 0.66 7.43 0.17
CA ILE A 79 1.85 7.79 -0.62
C ILE A 79 2.54 8.96 0.05
N VAL A 80 3.85 8.83 0.27
CA VAL A 80 4.70 9.85 0.88
C VAL A 80 5.93 10.08 0.02
N HIS A 81 6.22 11.35 -0.25
CA HIS A 81 7.46 11.80 -0.87
C HIS A 81 8.23 12.67 0.14
N GLU A 82 9.42 12.24 0.51
CA GLU A 82 10.31 12.96 1.41
C GLU A 82 11.39 13.66 0.58
N LYS A 83 11.23 14.96 0.40
CA LYS A 83 12.13 15.78 -0.40
C LYS A 83 13.32 16.22 0.44
N LYS A 84 14.53 15.97 -0.05
CA LYS A 84 15.76 16.36 0.62
C LYS A 84 15.97 17.88 0.56
N VAL A 85 16.17 18.49 1.72
CA VAL A 85 16.43 19.93 1.88
C VAL A 85 17.75 20.14 2.63
N TYR A 86 18.51 21.16 2.22
CA TYR A 86 19.75 21.56 2.89
C TYR A 86 19.50 22.86 3.67
N SER A 87 19.48 22.75 4.99
CA SER A 87 19.28 23.88 5.90
C SER A 87 20.65 24.39 6.39
N PRO A 88 21.00 25.67 6.17
CA PRO A 88 22.25 26.23 6.70
C PRO A 88 22.24 26.25 8.23
N VAL A 89 23.34 25.84 8.85
CA VAL A 89 23.50 25.83 10.31
C VAL A 89 24.08 27.18 10.76
N TYR A 90 23.44 27.79 11.75
CA TYR A 90 23.85 29.04 12.37
C TYR A 90 24.12 28.83 13.86
N THR A 91 25.11 29.51 14.44
CA THR A 91 25.25 29.51 15.90
C THR A 91 24.18 30.36 16.58
N ASP A 92 23.64 31.37 15.88
CA ASP A 92 22.43 32.11 16.24
C ASP A 92 21.45 32.09 15.05
N PRO A 93 20.28 31.41 15.17
CA PRO A 93 19.29 31.31 14.10
C PRO A 93 18.72 32.66 13.60
N THR A 94 18.91 33.74 14.36
CA THR A 94 18.40 35.08 14.03
C THR A 94 19.42 36.00 13.38
N ASP A 95 20.70 35.60 13.35
CA ASP A 95 21.80 36.37 12.76
C ASP A 95 22.43 35.63 11.56
N PRO A 96 22.15 36.07 10.31
CA PRO A 96 22.71 35.47 9.10
C PRO A 96 24.25 35.49 9.03
N SER A 97 24.93 36.33 9.82
CA SER A 97 26.40 36.41 9.85
C SER A 97 27.06 35.27 10.63
N THR A 98 26.27 34.49 11.38
CA THR A 98 26.75 33.39 12.24
C THR A 98 26.74 32.02 11.58
N PHE A 99 26.66 32.00 10.24
CA PHE A 99 26.69 30.78 9.45
C PHE A 99 27.98 29.98 9.72
N THR A 100 27.85 28.71 10.11
CA THR A 100 28.98 27.85 10.49
C THR A 100 29.68 27.21 9.30
N ASN A 101 29.26 27.52 8.07
CA ASN A 101 29.70 26.84 6.85
C ASN A 101 29.31 25.35 6.78
N GLU A 102 28.35 24.95 7.60
CA GLU A 102 27.78 23.60 7.64
C GLU A 102 26.31 23.63 7.20
N TYR A 103 25.87 22.55 6.56
CA TYR A 103 24.47 22.33 6.19
C TYR A 103 23.96 21.09 6.90
N GLN A 104 22.79 21.20 7.50
CA GLN A 104 22.00 20.07 7.97
C GLN A 104 21.15 19.55 6.80
N VAL A 105 21.02 18.22 6.73
CA VAL A 105 20.13 17.57 5.78
C VAL A 105 18.82 17.30 6.50
N ASP A 106 17.75 17.90 6.01
CA ASP A 106 16.38 17.69 6.45
C ASP A 106 15.54 17.11 5.31
N TYR A 107 14.33 16.67 5.64
CA TYR A 107 13.38 16.12 4.67
C TYR A 107 12.01 16.77 4.84
N ASP A 108 11.50 17.34 3.76
CA ASP A 108 10.13 17.85 3.70
C ASP A 108 9.20 16.74 3.20
N GLU A 109 8.16 16.43 3.97
CA GLU A 109 7.19 15.40 3.63
C GLU A 109 6.05 15.96 2.78
N PHE A 110 5.76 15.29 1.66
CA PHE A 110 4.62 15.57 0.79
C PHE A 110 3.71 14.35 0.71
N TYR A 111 2.45 14.53 1.06
CA TYR A 111 1.44 13.48 1.09
C TYR A 111 0.58 13.47 -0.18
N TRP A 112 -0.18 12.40 -0.38
CA TRP A 112 -1.05 12.24 -1.56
C TRP A 112 -1.97 13.43 -1.84
N ASP A 113 -2.53 14.06 -0.81
CA ASP A 113 -3.40 15.24 -0.98
C ASP A 113 -2.67 16.43 -1.62
N GLN A 114 -1.35 16.51 -1.44
CA GLN A 114 -0.50 17.53 -2.06
C GLN A 114 0.02 17.09 -3.43
N ILE A 115 0.21 15.79 -3.66
CA ILE A 115 0.74 15.22 -4.92
C ILE A 115 -0.37 15.10 -5.98
N SER A 116 -1.55 14.64 -5.61
CA SER A 116 -2.65 14.32 -6.52
C SER A 116 -3.12 15.49 -7.40
N PRO A 117 -3.16 16.76 -6.94
CA PRO A 117 -3.54 17.88 -7.80
C PRO A 117 -2.59 18.05 -9.00
N PHE A 118 -1.28 17.79 -8.84
CA PHE A 118 -0.33 17.86 -9.96
C PHE A 118 -0.65 16.86 -11.09
N LEU A 119 -1.36 15.78 -10.77
CA LEU A 119 -1.69 14.70 -11.70
C LEU A 119 -3.13 14.85 -12.24
N PHE A 120 -4.08 15.22 -11.39
CA PHE A 120 -5.51 15.08 -11.67
C PHE A 120 -6.32 16.39 -11.58
N ASP A 121 -5.68 17.55 -11.39
CA ASP A 121 -6.41 18.82 -11.39
C ASP A 121 -7.10 19.09 -12.74
N GLU A 122 -8.42 19.11 -12.77
CA GLU A 122 -9.22 19.32 -13.99
C GLU A 122 -9.06 20.74 -14.54
N ASP A 123 -8.74 21.72 -13.69
CA ASP A 123 -8.56 23.12 -14.09
C ASP A 123 -7.15 23.41 -14.65
N SER A 124 -6.25 22.43 -14.62
CA SER A 124 -4.89 22.57 -15.16
C SER A 124 -4.89 22.68 -16.70
N SER A 125 -4.22 23.72 -17.21
CA SER A 125 -4.02 23.97 -18.64
C SER A 125 -3.16 22.91 -19.35
N THR A 126 -2.38 22.12 -18.61
CA THR A 126 -1.58 21.01 -19.14
C THR A 126 -2.48 19.80 -19.43
N PRO A 127 -2.43 19.20 -20.65
CA PRO A 127 -3.15 17.97 -20.95
C PRO A 127 -2.74 16.82 -20.03
N LYS A 128 -3.69 15.98 -19.60
CA LYS A 128 -3.45 14.85 -18.67
C LYS A 128 -2.23 13.98 -19.04
N LYS A 129 -2.02 13.73 -20.33
CA LYS A 129 -0.90 12.92 -20.85
C LYS A 129 0.49 13.51 -20.59
N ASP A 130 0.58 14.83 -20.42
CA ASP A 130 1.83 15.57 -20.24
C ASP A 130 2.04 15.98 -18.77
N ARG A 131 1.07 15.66 -17.88
CA ARG A 131 1.16 15.95 -16.44
C ARG A 131 2.12 14.98 -15.77
N MET A 132 2.96 15.53 -14.89
CA MET A 132 3.91 14.75 -14.10
C MET A 132 4.19 15.47 -12.77
N TYR A 133 4.29 14.69 -11.70
CA TYR A 133 4.87 15.12 -10.43
C TYR A 133 6.32 14.67 -10.38
N LYS A 134 7.26 15.60 -10.20
CA LYS A 134 8.70 15.33 -10.26
C LYS A 134 9.28 15.13 -8.86
N LEU A 135 10.20 14.19 -8.76
CA LEU A 135 11.03 13.90 -7.59
C LEU A 135 12.49 14.11 -7.97
N SER A 136 13.32 14.48 -7.00
CA SER A 136 14.76 14.66 -7.21
C SER A 136 15.55 13.44 -6.76
N ALA A 137 16.71 13.24 -7.37
CA ALA A 137 17.62 12.17 -6.96
C ALA A 137 18.09 12.41 -5.52
N GLY A 138 17.97 11.39 -4.67
CA GLY A 138 18.25 11.50 -3.23
C GLY A 138 17.04 11.82 -2.36
N ASP A 139 15.87 12.09 -2.95
CA ASP A 139 14.59 12.09 -2.24
C ASP A 139 14.18 10.65 -1.89
N PHE A 140 13.28 10.46 -0.93
CA PHE A 140 12.69 9.16 -0.64
C PHE A 140 11.22 9.11 -1.08
N PHE A 141 10.82 7.96 -1.63
CA PHE A 141 9.45 7.71 -2.04
C PHE A 141 8.96 6.43 -1.40
N THR A 142 7.83 6.52 -0.69
CA THR A 142 7.26 5.42 0.09
C THR A 142 5.77 5.28 -0.24
N VAL A 143 5.35 4.03 -0.40
CA VAL A 143 3.95 3.66 -0.61
C VAL A 143 3.59 2.58 0.39
N GLU A 144 2.49 2.78 1.09
CA GLU A 144 1.89 1.82 1.99
C GLU A 144 0.47 1.51 1.52
N ILE A 145 0.12 0.23 1.52
CA ILE A 145 -1.25 -0.20 1.24
C ILE A 145 -1.80 -1.04 2.38
N GLU A 146 -3.07 -0.85 2.68
CA GLU A 146 -3.80 -1.60 3.71
C GLU A 146 -5.14 -2.07 3.18
N ASN A 147 -5.56 -3.31 3.47
CA ASN A 147 -6.88 -3.79 3.07
C ASN A 147 -7.99 -3.12 3.89
N MET A 148 -8.97 -2.52 3.20
CA MET A 148 -10.17 -1.94 3.81
C MET A 148 -11.30 -2.97 4.00
N THR A 149 -11.30 -4.01 3.16
CA THR A 149 -12.30 -5.07 3.19
C THR A 149 -11.73 -6.36 3.77
N LYS A 150 -12.55 -7.12 4.49
CA LYS A 150 -12.19 -8.47 4.94
C LYS A 150 -11.90 -9.38 3.76
N THR A 151 -10.96 -10.30 3.95
CA THR A 151 -10.70 -11.36 2.98
C THR A 151 -11.72 -12.49 3.08
N LYS A 152 -11.83 -13.34 2.05
CA LYS A 152 -12.81 -14.43 2.05
C LYS A 152 -12.52 -15.47 3.14
N SER A 153 -11.25 -15.74 3.42
CA SER A 153 -10.89 -16.66 4.51
C SER A 153 -11.29 -16.09 5.88
N THR A 154 -11.09 -14.79 6.08
CA THR A 154 -11.50 -14.08 7.30
C THR A 154 -13.02 -14.13 7.48
N MET A 155 -13.79 -13.85 6.42
CA MET A 155 -15.26 -13.95 6.46
C MET A 155 -15.75 -15.36 6.81
N LEU A 156 -15.12 -16.41 6.24
CA LEU A 156 -15.50 -17.79 6.51
C LEU A 156 -15.12 -18.22 7.94
N PHE A 157 -13.98 -17.76 8.44
CA PHE A 157 -13.55 -17.99 9.82
C PHE A 157 -14.47 -17.28 10.82
N ASP A 158 -14.85 -16.03 10.54
CA ASP A 158 -15.82 -15.27 11.34
C ASP A 158 -17.17 -15.96 11.41
N PHE A 159 -17.66 -16.47 10.28
CA PHE A 159 -18.91 -17.23 10.24
C PHE A 159 -18.87 -18.46 11.15
N LEU A 160 -17.75 -19.20 11.17
CA LEU A 160 -17.61 -20.39 12.02
C LEU A 160 -17.45 -20.05 13.51
N THR A 161 -16.73 -18.97 13.82
CA THR A 161 -16.35 -18.60 15.18
C THR A 161 -17.33 -17.64 15.87
N GLY A 162 -18.35 -17.15 15.16
CA GLY A 162 -19.30 -16.17 15.69
C GLY A 162 -18.71 -14.76 15.79
N GLY A 163 -17.79 -14.40 14.90
CA GLY A 163 -17.20 -13.07 14.79
C GLY A 163 -15.95 -12.83 15.65
N LEU A 164 -15.21 -13.88 16.02
CA LEU A 164 -13.96 -13.75 16.78
C LEU A 164 -12.76 -13.30 15.93
N GLY A 165 -12.87 -13.27 14.59
CA GLY A 165 -11.79 -12.87 13.68
C GLY A 165 -11.62 -11.37 13.48
N GLY A 166 -12.36 -10.52 14.22
CA GLY A 166 -12.11 -9.07 14.26
C GLY A 166 -12.35 -8.36 12.94
N ASN A 167 -11.92 -7.11 12.83
CA ASN A 167 -11.93 -6.33 11.58
C ASN A 167 -10.50 -5.99 11.18
N ASP A 168 -9.63 -6.99 11.33
CA ASP A 168 -8.18 -6.78 11.35
C ASP A 168 -7.64 -6.51 9.94
N ILE A 169 -6.66 -5.61 9.87
CA ILE A 169 -5.85 -5.38 8.68
C ILE A 169 -4.99 -6.64 8.52
N VAL A 170 -5.32 -7.47 7.54
CA VAL A 170 -4.63 -8.74 7.26
C VAL A 170 -3.51 -8.53 6.24
N ILE A 171 -3.66 -7.53 5.37
CA ILE A 171 -2.71 -7.19 4.31
C ILE A 171 -2.30 -5.74 4.53
N SER A 172 -1.06 -5.56 5.03
CA SER A 172 -0.34 -4.29 5.06
C SER A 172 1.00 -4.49 4.34
N ILE A 173 1.28 -3.64 3.35
CA ILE A 173 2.51 -3.71 2.55
C ILE A 173 3.13 -2.31 2.48
N PRO A 174 4.10 -2.01 3.36
CA PRO A 174 4.94 -0.84 3.25
C PRO A 174 6.13 -1.14 2.34
N TYR A 175 6.34 -0.31 1.31
CA TYR A 175 7.50 -0.41 0.45
C TYR A 175 7.93 0.98 -0.03
N GLY A 176 9.23 1.25 0.01
CA GLY A 176 9.78 2.56 -0.32
C GLY A 176 11.28 2.51 -0.55
N GLY A 177 11.83 3.66 -0.93
CA GLY A 177 13.26 3.81 -1.05
C GLY A 177 13.66 5.12 -1.73
N MET A 178 14.99 5.34 -1.78
CA MET A 178 15.58 6.52 -2.38
C MET A 178 15.36 6.56 -3.89
N VAL A 179 15.02 7.72 -4.42
CA VAL A 179 14.93 8.05 -5.85
C VAL A 179 16.34 8.11 -6.43
N LEU A 180 16.54 7.40 -7.53
CA LEU A 180 17.86 7.14 -8.11
C LEU A 180 18.20 8.09 -9.26
N ASN A 181 17.22 8.43 -10.11
CA ASN A 181 17.44 9.27 -11.28
C ASN A 181 16.32 10.30 -11.48
N GLU A 182 16.59 11.25 -12.36
CA GLU A 182 15.71 12.33 -12.81
C GLU A 182 15.57 12.27 -14.34
N ASP A 183 14.81 11.32 -14.86
CA ASP A 183 14.69 11.00 -16.30
C ASP A 183 13.50 11.70 -16.99
N TYR A 184 13.22 12.95 -16.59
CA TYR A 184 12.10 13.78 -17.08
C TYR A 184 12.51 14.83 -18.12
#